data_AF-A0A958IPB7-F1
#
_entry.id   AF-A0A958IPB7-F1
#
_cell.length_a   1.000
_cell.length_b   1.000
_cell.length_c   1.000
_cell.angle_alpha   90.00
_cell.angle_beta   90.00
_cell.angle_gamma   90.00
#
_symmetry.space_group_name_H-M   'P 1'
#
loop_
_entity.id
_entity.type
_entity.pdbx_description
1 polymer ?
#
loop_
_entity_poly.entity_id
_entity_poly.type
_entity_poly.pdbx_seq_one_letter_code
_entity_poly.pdbx_strand_id
1 'polypeptide(L)' 'YQRFSPGYGDWPVSDQRIIFSLLSPEEHIGVRLTEGDIMIPEKSTSGIMGAKIILEKST' A
#
# COMPACT_ATOMS: atom_id res chain seq x y z
N TYR A 1 -13.65 4.32 5.79
CA TYR A 1 -12.47 3.64 5.22
C TYR A 1 -11.60 4.68 4.53
N GLN A 2 -10.54 5.13 5.18
CA GLN A 2 -9.53 5.95 4.50
C GLN A 2 -8.37 5.03 4.14
N ARG A 3 -8.17 4.85 2.84
CA ARG A 3 -7.01 4.18 2.27
C ARG A 3 -6.00 5.27 1.92
N PHE A 4 -4.76 5.10 2.34
CA PHE A 4 -3.67 6.00 2.02
C PHE A 4 -2.60 5.25 1.25
N SER A 5 -1.98 5.90 0.28
CA SER A 5 -0.96 5.29 -0.59
C SER A 5 0.28 6.20 -0.59
N PRO A 6 1.49 5.62 -0.66
CA PRO A 6 2.70 6.39 -0.95
C PRO A 6 2.51 7.26 -2.20
N GLY A 7 3.03 8.49 -2.17
CA GLY A 7 2.85 9.51 -3.21
C GLY A 7 1.63 10.43 -3.02
N TYR A 8 0.85 10.25 -1.94
CA TYR A 8 -0.28 11.14 -1.61
C TYR A 8 0.11 12.18 -0.55
N GLY A 9 -0.13 13.47 -0.84
CA GLY A 9 0.24 14.57 0.07
C GLY A 9 1.75 14.60 0.33
N ASP A 10 2.14 14.65 1.60
CA ASP A 10 3.55 14.66 2.02
C ASP A 10 4.17 13.26 2.16
N TRP A 11 3.44 12.18 1.82
CA TRP A 11 3.96 10.81 1.91
C TRP A 11 4.84 10.48 0.68
N PRO A 12 6.16 10.25 0.82
CA PRO A 12 7.02 9.96 -0.33
C PRO A 12 6.59 8.72 -1.10
N VAL A 13 6.66 8.77 -2.44
CA VAL A 13 6.37 7.61 -3.31
C VAL A 13 7.35 6.45 -3.07
N SER A 14 8.59 6.74 -2.66
CA SER A 14 9.62 5.73 -2.37
C SER A 14 9.24 4.73 -1.27
N ASP A 15 8.33 5.12 -0.37
CA ASP A 15 7.83 4.23 0.68
C ASP A 15 6.96 3.09 0.12
N GLN A 16 6.62 3.13 -1.18
CA GLN A 16 6.03 2.02 -1.88
C GLN A 16 6.89 0.76 -1.80
N ARG A 17 8.22 0.91 -1.70
CA ARG A 17 9.15 -0.20 -1.45
C ARG A 17 8.90 -0.92 -0.12
N ILE A 18 8.43 -0.21 0.90
CA ILE A 18 8.12 -0.81 2.22
C ILE A 18 6.96 -1.80 2.05
N ILE A 19 5.89 -1.38 1.37
CA ILE A 19 4.73 -2.24 1.10
C ILE A 19 5.16 -3.45 0.27
N PHE A 20 6.00 -3.26 -0.74
CA PHE A 20 6.50 -4.34 -1.59
C PHE A 20 7.39 -5.33 -0.82
N SER A 21 8.19 -4.85 0.14
CA SER A 21 9.00 -5.73 0.99
C SER A 21 8.16 -6.57 1.96
N LEU A 22 6.99 -6.07 2.37
CA LEU A 22 6.10 -6.77 3.30
C LEU A 22 5.22 -7.81 2.60
N LEU A 23 4.84 -7.55 1.35
CA LEU A 23 3.83 -8.34 0.63
C LEU A 23 4.39 -9.16 -0.53
N SER A 24 5.63 -8.93 -0.96
CA SER A 24 6.27 -9.56 -2.13
C SER A 24 5.34 -9.67 -3.35
N PRO A 25 4.70 -8.57 -3.80
CA PRO A 25 3.64 -8.65 -4.81
C PRO A 25 4.14 -9.06 -6.20
N GLU A 26 5.43 -8.93 -6.50
CA GLU A 26 5.99 -9.39 -7.77
C GLU A 26 5.91 -10.91 -7.88
N GLU A 27 6.24 -11.62 -6.79
CA GLU A 27 6.16 -13.08 -6.72
C GLU A 27 4.72 -13.57 -6.68
N HIS A 28 3.85 -12.88 -5.93
CA HIS A 28 2.47 -13.33 -5.73
C HIS A 28 1.51 -12.96 -6.86
N ILE A 29 1.64 -11.76 -7.43
CA ILE A 29 0.68 -11.20 -8.38
C ILE A 29 1.34 -10.51 -9.59
N GLY A 30 2.66 -10.58 -9.74
CA GLY A 30 3.38 -10.04 -10.89
C GLY A 30 3.48 -8.51 -10.94
N VAL A 31 3.11 -7.80 -9.87
CA VAL A 31 3.24 -6.33 -9.80
C VAL A 31 4.63 -5.98 -9.25
N ARG A 32 5.38 -5.16 -9.99
CA ARG A 32 6.75 -4.74 -9.64
C ARG A 32 6.90 -3.22 -9.62
N LEU A 33 8.01 -2.71 -9.09
CA LEU A 33 8.37 -1.29 -9.15
C LEU A 33 9.42 -1.04 -10.23
N THR A 34 9.37 0.15 -10.84
CA THR A 34 10.50 0.70 -11.59
C THR A 34 11.56 1.25 -10.64
N GLU A 35 12.72 1.66 -11.18
CA GLU A 35 13.75 2.35 -10.40
C GLU A 35 13.24 3.67 -9.77
N GLY A 36 12.25 4.30 -10.41
CA GLY A 36 11.57 5.52 -9.94
C GLY A 36 10.29 5.26 -9.13
N ASP A 37 10.14 4.06 -8.56
CA ASP A 37 9.06 3.69 -7.64
C ASP A 37 7.64 3.67 -8.25
N ILE A 38 7.54 3.65 -9.59
CA ILE A 38 6.25 3.49 -10.29
C ILE A 38 5.91 2.01 -10.41
N MET A 39 4.64 1.66 -10.18
CA MET A 39 4.18 0.27 -10.33
C MET A 39 4.02 -0.13 -11.79
N ILE A 40 4.38 -1.38 -12.10
CA ILE A 40 4.14 -2.04 -13.38
C ILE A 40 3.30 -3.30 -13.12
N PRO A 41 2.12 -3.45 -13.76
CA PRO A 41 1.47 -2.52 -14.70
C PRO A 41 1.10 -1.16 -14.07
N GLU A 42 1.04 -0.10 -14.89
CA GLU A 42 0.78 1.27 -14.42
C GLU A 42 -0.59 1.41 -13.71
N LYS A 43 -1.59 0.66 -14.17
CA LYS A 43 -2.92 0.60 -13.54
C LYS A 43 -2.93 -0.33 -12.31
N SER A 44 -2.00 -0.10 -11.40
CA SER A 44 -1.90 -0.79 -10.12
C SER A 44 -2.08 0.20 -8.97
N THR A 45 -2.40 -0.31 -7.77
CA THR A 45 -2.51 0.52 -6.57
C THR A 45 -2.03 -0.24 -5.34
N SER A 46 -1.28 0.42 -4.46
CA SER A 46 -0.79 -0.14 -3.19
C SER A 46 -1.01 0.85 -2.06
N GLY A 47 -1.20 0.42 -0.83
CA GLY A 47 -1.44 1.36 0.28
C GLY A 47 -1.97 0.68 1.53
N ILE A 48 -2.16 1.49 2.58
CA ILE A 48 -2.60 1.05 3.90
C ILE A 48 -4.07 1.44 4.13
N MET A 49 -4.74 0.69 4.99
CA MET A 49 -6.10 0.99 5.42
C MET A 49 -6.18 0.87 6.93
N GLY A 50 -6.67 1.92 7.60
CA GLY A 50 -6.90 1.88 9.05
C GLY A 50 -8.10 1.00 9.39
N ALA A 51 -7.90 0.01 10.26
CA ALA A 51 -8.98 -0.77 10.85
C ALA A 51 -9.33 -0.21 12.24
N LYS A 52 -10.61 0.13 12.45
CA LYS A 52 -11.12 0.48 13.78
C LYS A 52 -11.86 -0.74 14.33
N ILE A 53 -11.33 -1.36 15.37
CA ILE A 53 -12.07 -2.38 16.12
C ILE A 53 -13.08 -1.64 17.01
N ILE A 54 -14.37 -1.86 16.77
CA ILE A 54 -15.41 -1.45 17.71
C ILE A 54 -15.58 -2.62 18.68
N LEU A 55 -15.14 -2.43 19.92
CA LEU A 55 -15.51 -3.32 21.00
C LEU A 55 -16.90 -2.90 21.46
N GLU A 56 -17.92 -3.72 21.20
CA GLU A 56 -19.21 -3.57 21.85
C GLU A 56 -19.00 -3.81 23.35
N LYS A 57 -19.26 -2.78 24.16
CA LYS A 57 -19.32 -2.97 25.60
C LYS A 57 -20.57 -3.78 25.90
N SER A 58 -20.39 -5.04 26.31
CA SER A 58 -21.47 -5.83 26.89
C SER A 58 -22.03 -5.03 28.07
N THR A 59 -23.26 -4.56 27.92
CA THR A 59 -24.09 -4.04 29.01
C THR A 59 -24.83 -5.21 29.64
#